data_AF-A0A924VRB7-F1
#
_entry.id   AF-A0A924VRB7-F1
#
_cell.length_a   1.000
_cell.length_b   1.000
_cell.length_c   1.000
_cell.angle_alpha   90.00
_cell.angle_beta   90.00
_cell.angle_gamma   90.00
#
_symmetry.space_group_name_H-M   'P 1'
#
loop_
_entity.id
_entity.type
_entity.pdbx_description
1 polymer ?
#
loop_
_entity_poly.entity_id
_entity_poly.type
_entity_poly.pdbx_seq_one_letter_code
_entity_poly.pdbx_strand_id
1 'polypeptide(L)'
;MKKLFIALLMVGTLLMPISVFASTYTVVRGDSLWKIAVKTQTGLSELIKANPQIANPKLIYPNQKITIPEKNQQAQTNAAEVLRLVNVQRANQGLKALATNWELQRMAQTKATEMTDKNYFSHTSPTYGSPFQMMKSFGISYSSAGENIAKGQRTPAEVMNAWMNSAGHRANILNSSYTQLGVGFDARSNSWVQEFIRP
;
A
#
# COMPACT_ATOMS: atom_id res chain seq x y z
N MET A 1 7.50 69.83 11.09
CA MET A 1 6.69 68.96 10.21
C MET A 1 7.59 68.10 9.35
N LYS A 2 7.80 66.81 9.68
CA LYS A 2 8.14 65.76 8.70
C LYS A 2 7.55 64.45 9.22
N LYS A 3 6.43 64.03 8.64
CA LYS A 3 5.76 62.75 8.93
C LYS A 3 6.56 61.64 8.25
N LEU A 4 6.94 60.61 9.01
CA LEU A 4 7.63 59.43 8.50
C LEU A 4 6.56 58.45 7.97
N PHE A 5 6.53 58.22 6.65
CA PHE A 5 5.68 57.20 6.05
C PHE A 5 6.41 55.85 6.11
N ILE A 6 5.87 54.89 6.85
CA ILE A 6 6.29 53.49 6.80
C ILE A 6 5.56 52.85 5.62
N ALA A 7 6.29 52.53 4.55
CA ALA A 7 5.77 51.75 3.44
C ALA A 7 5.68 50.28 3.86
N LEU A 8 4.45 49.76 3.95
CA LEU A 8 4.16 48.35 4.20
C LEU A 8 4.42 47.57 2.90
N LEU A 9 5.51 46.81 2.85
CA LEU A 9 5.81 45.93 1.72
C LEU A 9 4.90 44.69 1.82
N MET A 10 3.80 44.67 1.05
CA MET A 10 3.03 43.44 0.82
C MET A 10 3.89 42.49 -0.02
N VAL A 11 4.47 41.48 0.62
CA VAL A 11 5.09 40.35 -0.08
C VAL A 11 3.95 39.49 -0.63
N GLY A 12 3.61 39.71 -1.90
CA GLY A 12 2.72 38.81 -2.63
C GLY A 12 3.39 37.45 -2.79
N THR A 13 2.86 36.43 -2.10
CA THR A 13 3.27 35.04 -2.32
C THR A 13 2.81 34.61 -3.71
N LEU A 14 3.76 34.59 -4.65
CA LEU A 14 3.57 33.96 -5.95
C LEU A 14 3.37 32.45 -5.72
N LEU A 15 2.13 31.98 -5.78
CA LEU A 15 1.82 30.55 -5.90
C LEU A 15 2.29 30.10 -7.29
N MET A 16 3.54 29.66 -7.40
CA MET A 16 3.97 28.92 -8.58
C MET A 16 3.20 27.59 -8.61
N PRO A 17 2.58 27.20 -9.75
CA PRO A 17 1.99 25.89 -9.88
C PRO A 17 3.11 24.87 -9.76
N ILE A 18 3.03 24.00 -8.75
CA ILE A 18 3.89 22.83 -8.65
C ILE A 18 3.62 22.00 -9.90
N SER A 19 4.55 22.01 -10.86
CA SER A 19 4.52 21.06 -11.96
C SER A 19 4.85 19.69 -11.38
N VAL A 20 3.82 18.89 -11.14
CA VAL A 20 3.95 17.49 -10.76
C VAL A 20 4.47 16.74 -11.97
N PHE A 21 5.77 16.44 -12.01
CA PHE A 21 6.33 15.59 -13.05
C PHE A 21 5.89 14.15 -12.80
N ALA A 22 4.79 13.73 -13.44
CA ALA A 22 4.43 12.33 -13.46
C ALA A 22 5.52 11.53 -14.18
N SER A 23 6.11 10.54 -13.49
CA SER A 23 7.05 9.62 -14.13
C SER A 23 6.32 8.83 -15.22
N THR A 24 6.97 8.59 -16.35
CA THR A 24 6.38 7.80 -17.45
C THR A 24 7.22 6.55 -17.72
N TYR A 25 6.52 5.45 -17.99
CA TYR A 25 7.12 4.21 -18.45
C TYR A 25 6.78 3.98 -19.92
N THR A 26 7.75 3.50 -20.70
CA THR A 26 7.54 3.17 -22.12
C THR A 26 7.34 1.67 -22.25
N VAL A 27 6.16 1.25 -22.72
CA VAL A 27 5.81 -0.17 -22.90
C VAL A 27 6.80 -0.84 -23.84
N VAL A 28 7.31 -2.01 -23.42
CA VAL A 28 8.12 -2.88 -24.28
C VAL A 28 7.36 -4.17 -24.62
N ARG A 29 7.82 -4.88 -25.64
CA ARG A 29 7.20 -6.15 -26.07
C ARG A 29 7.15 -7.13 -24.88
N GLY A 30 5.96 -7.68 -24.62
CA GLY A 30 5.74 -8.65 -23.54
C GLY A 30 5.32 -8.04 -22.20
N ASP A 31 5.24 -6.71 -22.11
CA ASP A 31 4.66 -6.03 -20.95
C ASP A 31 3.14 -6.25 -20.86
N SER A 32 2.66 -6.20 -19.62
CA SER A 32 1.26 -5.96 -19.28
C SER A 32 1.22 -4.84 -18.24
N LEU A 33 0.08 -4.16 -18.05
CA LEU A 33 -0.03 -3.17 -16.96
C LEU A 33 0.31 -3.79 -15.61
N TRP A 34 0.05 -5.09 -15.43
CA TRP A 34 0.48 -5.80 -14.24
C TRP A 34 2.00 -5.85 -14.12
N LYS A 35 2.74 -6.27 -15.15
CA LYS A 35 4.21 -6.33 -15.13
C LYS A 35 4.85 -4.95 -14.95
N ILE A 36 4.26 -3.93 -15.56
CA ILE A 36 4.71 -2.54 -15.40
C ILE A 36 4.53 -2.13 -13.95
N ALA A 37 3.33 -2.33 -13.39
CA ALA A 37 3.02 -2.04 -11.99
C ALA A 37 3.97 -2.77 -11.01
N VAL A 38 4.34 -4.02 -11.29
CA VAL A 38 5.39 -4.75 -10.56
C VAL A 38 6.72 -4.01 -10.62
N LYS A 39 7.19 -3.72 -11.84
CA LYS A 39 8.49 -3.10 -12.10
C LYS A 39 8.60 -1.70 -11.50
N THR A 40 7.50 -0.95 -11.47
CA THR A 40 7.42 0.40 -10.93
C THR A 40 7.01 0.44 -9.46
N GLN A 41 6.72 -0.72 -8.86
CA GLN A 41 6.21 -0.84 -7.49
C GLN A 41 4.96 0.04 -7.25
N THR A 42 4.02 -0.02 -8.19
CA THR A 42 2.71 0.63 -8.11
C THR A 42 1.60 -0.41 -8.10
N GLY A 43 0.42 -0.06 -7.60
CA GLY A 43 -0.79 -0.87 -7.73
C GLY A 43 -1.29 -0.93 -9.17
N LEU A 44 -1.93 -2.04 -9.56
CA LEU A 44 -2.55 -2.13 -10.89
C LEU A 44 -3.72 -1.14 -11.01
N SER A 45 -4.55 -1.04 -9.97
CA SER A 45 -5.69 -0.12 -9.93
C SER A 45 -5.23 1.34 -10.03
N GLU A 46 -4.16 1.70 -9.32
CA GLU A 46 -3.56 3.04 -9.36
C GLU A 46 -3.01 3.33 -10.76
N LEU A 47 -2.32 2.35 -11.37
CA LEU A 47 -1.80 2.48 -12.72
C LEU A 47 -2.94 2.64 -13.75
N ILE A 48 -4.03 1.88 -13.62
CA ILE A 48 -5.21 2.02 -14.49
C ILE A 48 -5.86 3.39 -14.30
N LYS A 49 -6.04 3.84 -13.05
CA LYS A 49 -6.65 5.14 -12.72
C LYS A 49 -5.81 6.31 -13.22
N ALA A 50 -4.48 6.19 -13.19
CA ALA A 50 -3.55 7.20 -13.72
C ALA A 50 -3.50 7.23 -15.26
N ASN A 51 -4.09 6.23 -15.93
CA ASN A 51 -4.08 6.11 -17.39
C ASN A 51 -5.50 5.97 -17.95
N PRO A 52 -6.40 6.95 -17.75
CA PRO A 52 -7.79 6.90 -18.23
C PRO A 52 -7.89 6.81 -19.77
N GLN A 53 -6.83 7.15 -20.49
CA GLN A 53 -6.73 6.99 -21.94
C GLN A 53 -6.67 5.51 -22.39
N ILE A 54 -6.42 4.56 -21.46
CA ILE A 54 -6.39 3.13 -21.76
C ILE A 54 -7.78 2.53 -21.51
N ALA A 55 -8.60 2.49 -22.56
CA ALA A 55 -9.96 1.96 -22.49
C ALA A 55 -10.01 0.48 -22.07
N ASN A 56 -9.04 -0.33 -22.50
CA ASN A 56 -8.92 -1.73 -22.10
C ASN A 56 -7.57 -1.96 -21.39
N PRO A 57 -7.55 -2.06 -20.04
CA PRO A 57 -6.34 -2.32 -19.26
C PRO A 57 -5.57 -3.60 -19.63
N LYS A 58 -6.20 -4.55 -20.33
CA LYS A 58 -5.55 -5.78 -20.78
C LYS A 58 -4.78 -5.60 -22.10
N LEU A 59 -4.93 -4.46 -22.78
CA LEU A 59 -4.38 -4.21 -24.11
C LEU A 59 -3.53 -2.94 -24.11
N ILE A 60 -2.20 -3.11 -24.14
CA ILE A 60 -1.21 -2.05 -24.29
C ILE A 60 -0.24 -2.40 -25.42
N TYR A 61 0.36 -1.39 -26.04
CA TYR A 61 1.21 -1.55 -27.23
C TYR A 61 2.64 -1.08 -26.98
N PRO A 62 3.66 -1.71 -27.60
CA PRO A 62 5.04 -1.20 -27.53
C PRO A 62 5.13 0.29 -27.90
N ASN A 63 6.02 1.02 -27.22
CA ASN A 63 6.19 2.47 -27.30
C ASN A 63 5.05 3.34 -26.74
N GLN A 64 3.94 2.73 -26.30
CA GLN A 64 2.91 3.46 -25.57
C GLN A 64 3.51 4.00 -24.26
N LYS A 65 3.18 5.25 -23.92
CA LYS A 65 3.57 5.87 -22.65
C LYS A 65 2.52 5.60 -21.60
N ILE A 66 2.96 5.05 -20.47
CA ILE A 66 2.14 4.80 -19.29
C ILE A 66 2.57 5.79 -18.21
N THR A 67 1.61 6.59 -17.75
CA THR A 67 1.76 7.45 -16.58
C THR A 67 1.91 6.58 -15.35
N ILE A 68 3.04 6.68 -14.66
CA ILE A 68 3.26 5.98 -13.40
C ILE A 68 2.76 6.90 -12.29
N PRO A 69 1.71 6.51 -11.54
CA PRO A 69 1.26 7.31 -10.42
C PRO A 69 2.38 7.43 -9.40
N GLU A 70 2.44 8.58 -8.73
CA GLU A 70 3.31 8.72 -7.58
C GLU A 70 2.98 7.66 -6.54
N LYS A 71 4.03 7.10 -5.94
CA LYS A 71 3.88 6.14 -4.84
C LYS A 71 3.15 6.84 -3.71
N ASN A 72 2.16 6.16 -3.10
CA ASN A 72 1.57 6.64 -1.86
C ASN A 72 2.62 6.54 -0.74
N GLN A 73 3.39 7.61 -0.59
CA GLN A 73 4.52 7.69 0.34
C GLN A 73 4.08 7.40 1.76
N GLN A 74 2.89 7.88 2.16
CA GLN A 74 2.35 7.62 3.48
C GLN A 74 2.07 6.13 3.70
N ALA A 75 1.42 5.46 2.75
CA ALA A 75 1.16 4.03 2.86
C ALA A 75 2.46 3.21 2.94
N GLN A 76 3.48 3.59 2.18
CA GLN A 76 4.80 2.91 2.23
C GLN A 76 5.52 3.14 3.56
N THR A 77 5.57 4.38 4.05
CA THR A 77 6.17 4.70 5.35
C THR A 77 5.45 3.97 6.48
N ASN A 78 4.11 3.97 6.46
CA ASN A 78 3.31 3.27 7.46
C ASN A 78 3.48 1.75 7.39
N ALA A 79 3.53 1.16 6.20
CA ALA A 79 3.79 -0.26 6.00
C ALA A 79 5.16 -0.68 6.55
N ALA A 80 6.20 0.11 6.27
CA ALA A 80 7.55 -0.13 6.79
C ALA A 80 7.60 -0.03 8.32
N GLU A 81 6.91 0.95 8.91
CA GLU A 81 6.86 1.11 10.36
C GLU A 81 6.09 -0.02 11.05
N VAL A 82 4.97 -0.48 10.47
CA VAL A 82 4.25 -1.67 10.97
C VAL A 82 5.15 -2.91 10.93
N LEU A 83 5.88 -3.14 9.83
CA LEU A 83 6.83 -4.26 9.73
C LEU A 83 7.90 -4.17 10.82
N ARG A 84 8.49 -2.98 11.03
CA ARG A 84 9.47 -2.76 12.09
C ARG A 84 8.90 -3.12 13.46
N LEU A 85 7.69 -2.64 13.78
CA LEU A 85 7.01 -2.93 15.05
C LEU A 85 6.65 -4.42 15.21
N VAL A 86 6.21 -5.10 14.15
CA VAL A 86 6.03 -6.56 14.14
C VAL A 86 7.32 -7.27 14.52
N ASN A 87 8.44 -6.87 13.91
CA ASN A 87 9.73 -7.48 14.18
C ASN A 87 10.25 -7.19 15.60
N VAL A 88 9.91 -6.04 16.21
CA VAL A 88 10.16 -5.81 17.64
C VAL A 88 9.37 -6.81 18.49
N GLN A 89 8.08 -6.99 18.23
CA GLN A 89 7.25 -7.95 18.98
C GLN A 89 7.75 -9.39 18.83
N ARG A 90 8.18 -9.77 17.63
CA ARG A 90 8.76 -11.09 17.35
C ARG A 90 10.10 -11.30 18.04
N ALA A 91 10.99 -10.30 18.04
CA ALA A 91 12.27 -10.36 18.74
C ALA A 91 12.07 -10.55 20.26
N ASN A 92 11.08 -9.89 20.85
CA ASN A 92 10.73 -10.05 22.27
C ASN A 92 10.26 -11.48 22.63
N GLN A 93 9.91 -12.29 21.63
CA GLN A 93 9.51 -13.70 21.78
C GLN A 93 10.57 -14.67 21.25
N GLY A 94 11.77 -14.18 20.92
CA GLY A 94 12.85 -15.01 20.35
C GLY A 94 12.58 -15.50 18.92
N LEU A 95 11.63 -14.91 18.22
CA LEU A 95 11.25 -15.30 16.86
C LEU A 95 12.08 -14.55 15.81
N LYS A 96 12.32 -15.23 14.68
CA LYS A 96 12.98 -14.62 13.52
C LYS A 96 12.14 -13.48 12.95
N ALA A 97 12.83 -12.41 12.53
CA ALA A 97 12.22 -11.30 11.82
C ALA A 97 11.56 -11.77 10.51
N LEU A 98 10.42 -11.17 10.18
CA LEU A 98 9.79 -11.32 8.87
C LEU A 98 10.46 -10.38 7.87
N ALA A 99 10.65 -10.86 6.64
CA ALA A 99 11.07 -10.05 5.52
C ALA A 99 9.87 -9.45 4.78
N THR A 100 10.03 -8.28 4.16
CA THR A 100 9.00 -7.74 3.26
C THR A 100 8.89 -8.61 2.02
N ASN A 101 7.66 -8.93 1.61
CA ASN A 101 7.37 -9.44 0.26
C ASN A 101 6.56 -8.39 -0.50
N TRP A 102 7.10 -7.93 -1.64
CA TRP A 102 6.50 -6.83 -2.40
C TRP A 102 5.18 -7.24 -3.09
N GLU A 103 5.02 -8.50 -3.53
CA GLU A 103 3.78 -9.02 -4.11
C GLU A 103 2.68 -9.09 -3.06
N LEU A 104 3.04 -9.59 -1.89
CA LEU A 104 2.16 -9.68 -0.73
C LEU A 104 1.77 -8.29 -0.22
N GLN A 105 2.72 -7.36 -0.19
CA GLN A 105 2.46 -5.96 0.17
C GLN A 105 1.50 -5.30 -0.82
N ARG A 106 1.66 -5.57 -2.11
CA ARG A 106 0.75 -5.07 -3.15
C ARG A 106 -0.67 -5.62 -2.99
N MET A 107 -0.79 -6.91 -2.68
CA MET A 107 -2.08 -7.53 -2.38
C MET A 107 -2.71 -6.88 -1.14
N ALA A 108 -1.96 -6.74 -0.04
CA ALA A 108 -2.43 -6.11 1.19
C ALA A 108 -2.89 -4.66 0.96
N GLN A 109 -2.15 -3.89 0.15
CA GLN A 109 -2.56 -2.54 -0.23
C GLN A 109 -3.84 -2.55 -1.07
N THR A 110 -3.97 -3.48 -2.02
CA THR A 110 -5.20 -3.63 -2.81
C THR A 110 -6.39 -3.96 -1.93
N LYS A 111 -6.21 -4.84 -0.94
CA LYS A 111 -7.24 -5.20 0.04
C LYS A 111 -7.66 -4.00 0.90
N ALA A 112 -6.70 -3.22 1.41
CA ALA A 112 -6.96 -2.02 2.19
C ALA A 112 -7.76 -0.97 1.39
N THR A 113 -7.37 -0.77 0.13
CA THR A 113 -8.06 0.14 -0.79
C THR A 113 -9.44 -0.35 -1.17
N GLU A 114 -9.61 -1.65 -1.41
CA GLU A 114 -10.92 -2.20 -1.75
C GLU A 114 -11.91 -2.09 -0.58
N MET A 115 -11.47 -2.32 0.67
CA MET A 115 -12.30 -2.11 1.86
C MET A 115 -12.84 -0.67 1.96
N THR A 116 -12.03 0.29 1.52
CA THR A 116 -12.45 1.69 1.41
C THR A 116 -13.43 1.89 0.24
N ASP A 117 -13.03 1.49 -0.96
CA ASP A 117 -13.78 1.78 -2.20
C ASP A 117 -15.15 1.10 -2.24
N LYS A 118 -15.26 -0.08 -1.64
CA LYS A 118 -16.50 -0.88 -1.61
C LYS A 118 -17.22 -0.83 -0.27
N ASN A 119 -16.78 0.05 0.64
CA ASN A 119 -17.38 0.27 1.95
C ASN A 119 -17.66 -1.03 2.74
N TYR A 120 -16.64 -1.87 2.89
CA TYR A 120 -16.75 -3.12 3.66
C TYR A 120 -15.58 -3.28 4.63
N PHE A 121 -15.75 -4.12 5.65
CA PHE A 121 -14.70 -4.53 6.58
C PHE A 121 -14.85 -6.02 6.88
N SER A 122 -14.11 -6.85 6.15
CA SER A 122 -14.17 -8.31 6.24
C SER A 122 -12.93 -8.94 5.61
N HIS A 123 -12.53 -10.11 6.10
CA HIS A 123 -11.51 -10.95 5.47
C HIS A 123 -11.91 -11.34 4.04
N THR A 124 -13.20 -11.59 3.79
CA THR A 124 -13.71 -11.95 2.46
C THR A 124 -13.89 -10.70 1.60
N SER A 125 -13.13 -10.62 0.51
CA SER A 125 -13.29 -9.63 -0.55
C SER A 125 -14.50 -9.95 -1.43
N PRO A 126 -15.36 -8.96 -1.75
CA PRO A 126 -16.43 -9.14 -2.72
C PRO A 126 -15.92 -9.28 -4.18
N THR A 127 -14.65 -8.93 -4.46
CA THR A 127 -14.04 -9.12 -5.80
C THR A 127 -13.23 -10.42 -5.88
N TYR A 128 -12.43 -10.69 -4.85
CA TYR A 128 -11.37 -11.70 -4.89
C TYR A 128 -11.67 -12.93 -4.02
N GLY A 129 -12.75 -12.91 -3.23
CA GLY A 129 -13.11 -14.00 -2.31
C GLY A 129 -12.28 -13.97 -1.02
N SER A 130 -11.99 -15.13 -0.45
CA SER A 130 -11.18 -15.25 0.77
C SER A 130 -9.75 -14.70 0.56
N PRO A 131 -9.00 -14.39 1.63
CA PRO A 131 -7.61 -13.93 1.51
C PRO A 131 -6.74 -14.89 0.69
N PHE A 132 -7.00 -16.19 0.81
CA PHE A 132 -6.30 -17.24 0.06
C PHE A 132 -6.63 -17.25 -1.44
N GLN A 133 -7.91 -17.02 -1.79
CA GLN A 133 -8.31 -16.85 -3.19
C GLN A 133 -7.70 -15.59 -3.78
N MET A 134 -7.63 -14.52 -2.99
CA MET A 134 -6.99 -13.28 -3.38
C MET A 134 -5.48 -13.47 -3.59
N MET A 135 -4.75 -14.10 -2.67
CA MET A 135 -3.34 -14.48 -2.87
C MET A 135 -3.13 -15.26 -4.17
N LYS A 136 -3.97 -16.27 -4.44
CA LYS A 136 -3.93 -17.05 -5.68
C LYS A 136 -4.14 -16.18 -6.92
N SER A 137 -5.10 -15.25 -6.89
CA SER A 137 -5.35 -14.33 -8.01
C SER A 137 -4.21 -13.33 -8.27
N PHE A 138 -3.38 -13.07 -7.24
CA PHE A 138 -2.16 -12.28 -7.34
C PHE A 138 -0.93 -13.10 -7.71
N GLY A 139 -1.07 -14.43 -7.89
CA GLY A 139 0.02 -15.34 -8.21
C GLY A 139 0.91 -15.71 -7.02
N ILE A 140 0.48 -15.41 -5.79
CA ILE A 140 1.25 -15.66 -4.57
C ILE A 140 1.05 -17.12 -4.16
N SER A 141 2.17 -17.86 -4.09
CA SER A 141 2.21 -19.23 -3.59
C SER A 141 2.77 -19.27 -2.17
N TYR A 142 2.29 -20.20 -1.36
CA TYR A 142 2.70 -20.34 0.03
C TYR A 142 2.42 -21.75 0.56
N SER A 143 3.15 -22.13 1.60
CA SER A 143 2.93 -23.31 2.44
C SER A 143 2.16 -22.99 3.74
N SER A 144 2.14 -21.73 4.17
CA SER A 144 1.37 -21.23 5.31
C SER A 144 1.01 -19.76 5.08
N ALA A 145 -0.20 -19.32 5.45
CA ALA A 145 -0.62 -17.93 5.30
C ALA A 145 -1.62 -17.49 6.38
N GLY A 146 -1.69 -16.18 6.64
CA GLY A 146 -2.67 -15.58 7.54
C GLY A 146 -2.86 -14.09 7.25
N GLU A 147 -3.99 -13.54 7.70
CA GLU A 147 -4.36 -12.14 7.51
C GLU A 147 -4.73 -11.51 8.86
N ASN A 148 -4.29 -10.27 9.09
CA ASN A 148 -4.90 -9.38 10.07
C ASN A 148 -5.46 -8.15 9.36
N ILE A 149 -6.67 -7.73 9.71
CA ILE A 149 -7.25 -6.47 9.23
C ILE A 149 -7.63 -5.58 10.42
N ALA A 150 -7.58 -4.27 10.22
CA ALA A 150 -8.05 -3.29 11.19
C ALA A 150 -8.60 -2.04 10.48
N LYS A 151 -9.43 -1.29 11.19
CA LYS A 151 -10.05 -0.07 10.67
C LYS A 151 -10.22 0.95 11.79
N GLY A 152 -9.82 2.20 11.53
CA GLY A 152 -10.02 3.34 12.42
C GLY A 152 -8.77 3.80 13.17
N GLN A 153 -7.75 2.96 13.32
CA GLN A 153 -6.47 3.35 13.92
C GLN A 153 -5.72 4.31 12.99
N ARG A 154 -5.17 5.39 13.53
CA ARG A 154 -4.58 6.48 12.72
C ARG A 154 -3.09 6.28 12.47
N THR A 155 -2.43 5.49 13.30
CA THR A 155 -0.97 5.34 13.27
C THR A 155 -0.54 3.88 13.29
N PRO A 156 0.67 3.55 12.80
CA PRO A 156 1.27 2.23 12.93
C PRO A 156 1.31 1.72 14.39
N ALA A 157 1.58 2.60 15.35
CA ALA A 157 1.63 2.24 16.76
C ALA A 157 0.25 1.87 17.31
N GLU A 158 -0.79 2.64 16.97
CA GLU A 158 -2.16 2.36 17.39
C GLU A 158 -2.66 1.01 16.85
N VAL A 159 -2.44 0.74 15.56
CA VAL A 159 -2.88 -0.52 14.95
C VAL A 159 -2.11 -1.72 15.48
N MET A 160 -0.80 -1.57 15.72
CA MET A 160 0.01 -2.63 16.34
C MET A 160 -0.44 -2.91 17.76
N ASN A 161 -0.75 -1.89 18.57
CA ASN A 161 -1.31 -2.10 19.90
C ASN A 161 -2.67 -2.81 19.84
N ALA A 162 -3.55 -2.43 18.90
CA ALA A 162 -4.85 -3.08 18.72
C ALA A 162 -4.71 -4.57 18.35
N TRP A 163 -3.87 -4.90 17.36
CA TRP A 163 -3.62 -6.30 16.98
C TRP A 163 -2.96 -7.09 18.11
N MET A 164 -1.95 -6.51 18.78
CA MET A 164 -1.29 -7.17 19.89
C MET A 164 -2.18 -7.31 21.12
N ASN A 165 -3.34 -6.67 21.22
CA ASN A 165 -4.32 -6.88 22.28
C ASN A 165 -5.46 -7.85 21.90
N SER A 166 -5.48 -8.34 20.65
CA SER A 166 -6.43 -9.34 20.18
C SER A 166 -5.75 -10.70 20.04
N ALA A 167 -6.28 -11.73 20.70
CA ALA A 167 -5.65 -13.05 20.71
C ALA A 167 -5.42 -13.64 19.31
N GLY A 168 -6.42 -13.54 18.42
CA GLY A 168 -6.32 -14.04 17.04
C GLY A 168 -5.27 -13.27 16.22
N HIS A 169 -5.30 -11.94 16.27
CA HIS A 169 -4.34 -11.12 15.51
C HIS A 169 -2.90 -11.26 16.04
N ARG A 170 -2.73 -11.32 17.36
CA ARG A 170 -1.45 -11.57 18.02
C ARG A 170 -0.89 -12.94 17.61
N ALA A 171 -1.73 -13.97 17.54
CA ALA A 171 -1.32 -15.30 17.13
C ALA A 171 -0.72 -15.30 15.72
N ASN A 172 -1.29 -14.52 14.77
CA ASN A 172 -0.70 -14.36 13.44
C ASN A 172 0.67 -13.68 13.49
N ILE A 173 0.81 -12.55 14.21
CA ILE A 173 2.06 -11.79 14.31
C ILE A 173 3.20 -12.65 14.88
N LEU A 174 2.89 -13.49 15.87
CA LEU A 174 3.85 -14.33 16.59
C LEU A 174 3.94 -15.77 16.02
N ASN A 175 3.27 -16.08 14.92
CA ASN A 175 3.38 -17.40 14.32
C ASN A 175 4.78 -17.61 13.74
N SER A 176 5.48 -18.65 14.21
CA SER A 176 6.85 -18.97 13.81
C SER A 176 6.96 -19.59 12.41
N SER A 177 5.85 -20.07 11.84
CA SER A 177 5.83 -20.64 10.50
C SER A 177 6.06 -19.60 9.40
N TYR A 178 5.56 -18.36 9.61
CA TYR A 178 5.70 -17.27 8.64
C TYR A 178 7.13 -16.74 8.57
N THR A 179 7.50 -16.33 7.36
CA THR A 179 8.82 -15.75 7.07
C THR A 179 8.74 -14.42 6.35
N GLN A 180 7.57 -14.08 5.80
CA GLN A 180 7.35 -12.87 5.03
C GLN A 180 6.06 -12.16 5.42
N LEU A 181 6.06 -10.83 5.26
CA LEU A 181 4.94 -9.94 5.57
C LEU A 181 4.72 -8.93 4.43
N GLY A 182 3.46 -8.69 4.11
CA GLY A 182 2.99 -7.55 3.32
C GLY A 182 2.06 -6.69 4.16
N VAL A 183 2.19 -5.37 4.08
CA VAL A 183 1.33 -4.43 4.82
C VAL A 183 0.70 -3.42 3.88
N GLY A 184 -0.63 -3.26 3.97
CA GLY A 184 -1.41 -2.27 3.24
C GLY A 184 -2.03 -1.24 4.18
N PHE A 185 -2.14 0.00 3.71
CA PHE A 185 -2.80 1.08 4.43
C PHE A 185 -3.58 2.00 3.48
N ASP A 186 -4.84 2.30 3.82
CA ASP A 186 -5.63 3.32 3.16
C ASP A 186 -6.07 4.41 4.15
N ALA A 187 -5.52 5.61 3.98
CA ALA A 187 -5.76 6.76 4.85
C ALA A 187 -7.21 7.30 4.78
N ARG A 188 -7.95 7.02 3.69
CA ARG A 188 -9.32 7.54 3.51
C ARG A 188 -10.29 6.96 4.53
N SER A 189 -10.07 5.70 4.91
CA SER A 189 -10.89 5.02 5.93
C SER A 189 -10.09 4.49 7.12
N ASN A 190 -8.79 4.82 7.18
CA ASN A 190 -7.84 4.25 8.14
C ASN A 190 -7.89 2.72 8.16
N SER A 191 -7.91 2.11 6.98
CA SER A 191 -7.94 0.66 6.81
C SER A 191 -6.52 0.09 6.72
N TRP A 192 -6.27 -0.94 7.52
CA TRP A 192 -4.97 -1.61 7.62
C TRP A 192 -5.11 -3.10 7.32
N VAL A 193 -4.11 -3.64 6.64
CA VAL A 193 -4.03 -5.07 6.32
C VAL A 193 -2.60 -5.55 6.55
N GLN A 194 -2.45 -6.67 7.27
CA GLN A 194 -1.23 -7.49 7.27
C GLN A 194 -1.54 -8.81 6.60
N GLU A 195 -0.71 -9.18 5.64
CA GLU A 195 -0.71 -10.50 5.03
C GLU A 195 0.60 -11.19 5.37
N PHE A 196 0.51 -12.39 5.90
CA PHE A 196 1.67 -13.20 6.31
C PHE A 196 1.77 -14.42 5.43
N ILE A 197 2.99 -14.79 5.02
CA ILE A 197 3.22 -16.06 4.34
C ILE A 197 4.50 -16.76 4.79
N ARG A 198 4.53 -18.06 4.56
CA ARG A 198 5.72 -18.83 4.25
C ARG A 198 5.59 -19.26 2.78
N PRO A 199 6.46 -18.78 1.87
CA PRO A 199 6.43 -19.22 0.47
C PRO A 199 6.50 -20.74 0.32
#